data_AF-A0A8I1Y813-F1
#
_entry.id   AF-A0A8I1Y813-F1
#
_cell.length_a   1.000
_cell.length_b   1.000
_cell.length_c   1.000
_cell.angle_alpha   90.00
_cell.angle_beta   90.00
_cell.angle_gamma   90.00
#
_symmetry.space_group_name_H-M   'P 1'
#
loop_
_entity.id
_entity.type
_entity.pdbx_description
1 polymer ?
#
loop_
_entity_poly.entity_id
_entity_poly.type
_entity_poly.pdbx_seq_one_letter_code
_entity_poly.pdbx_strand_id
1 'polypeptide(L)'
;MEFLRQVPQGASATFWTSMRGLIPISAMAIVLGQHVRVGNEDNLWGPDKKRRTTVQQIEGAVRICKEFGRKVATAEEARQIMKIGVWYDSVEETLHNLGLPPTRKDGQTGFLVWETDGKKAVAKTGGDSHPMAYCMVPPTQVAAE
;
A
#
# COMPACT_ATOMS: atom_id res chain seq x y z
N MET A 1 -4.01 10.45 -11.28
CA MET A 1 -2.97 10.74 -10.28
C MET A 1 -1.60 10.59 -10.94
N GLU A 2 -0.98 11.68 -11.40
CA GLU A 2 0.37 11.66 -12.02
C GLU A 2 1.40 11.07 -11.07
N PHE A 3 1.37 11.50 -9.80
CA PHE A 3 2.25 11.02 -8.75
C PHE A 3 2.31 9.48 -8.69
N LEU A 4 1.17 8.80 -8.69
CA LEU A 4 1.13 7.32 -8.64
C LEU A 4 1.80 6.64 -9.82
N ARG A 5 1.81 7.26 -11.00
CA ARG A 5 2.48 6.71 -12.18
C ARG A 5 4.01 6.83 -12.09
N GLN A 6 4.51 7.73 -11.26
CA GLN A 6 5.93 7.97 -11.06
C GLN A 6 6.50 7.27 -9.83
N VAL A 7 5.63 6.74 -8.96
CA VAL A 7 6.05 5.98 -7.78
C VAL A 7 6.70 4.66 -8.21
N PRO A 8 7.87 4.29 -7.65
CA PRO A 8 8.51 3.02 -7.96
C PRO A 8 7.59 1.82 -7.70
N GLN A 9 7.68 0.81 -8.56
CA GLN A 9 6.91 -0.41 -8.37
C GLN A 9 7.24 -1.06 -7.01
N GLY A 10 6.20 -1.42 -6.25
CA GLY A 10 6.35 -2.04 -4.93
C GLY A 10 6.54 -1.04 -3.78
N ALA A 11 6.58 0.26 -4.04
CA ALA A 11 6.56 1.26 -2.98
C ALA A 11 5.18 1.36 -2.32
N SER A 12 5.17 1.59 -1.00
CA SER A 12 3.96 1.86 -0.23
C SER A 12 3.70 3.38 -0.18
N ALA A 13 2.67 3.84 -0.89
CA ALA A 13 2.29 5.26 -0.89
C ALA A 13 1.05 5.51 -0.02
N THR A 14 1.11 6.58 0.77
CA THR A 14 0.01 7.05 1.62
C THR A 14 -0.47 8.42 1.14
N PHE A 15 -1.78 8.59 1.02
CA PHE A 15 -2.42 9.85 0.66
C PHE A 15 -3.12 10.48 1.85
N TRP A 16 -3.02 11.79 1.91
CA TRP A 16 -3.78 12.65 2.81
C TRP A 16 -3.98 13.99 2.12
N THR A 17 -4.90 14.78 2.65
CA THR A 17 -5.12 16.15 2.22
C THR A 17 -5.84 16.91 3.32
N SER A 18 -5.84 18.23 3.24
CA SER A 18 -6.38 19.08 4.28
C SER A 18 -7.89 19.35 4.10
N MET A 19 -8.57 19.47 5.23
CA MET A 19 -9.94 19.95 5.38
C MET A 19 -10.91 19.18 4.47
N ARG A 20 -11.60 19.88 3.57
CA ARG A 20 -12.69 19.36 2.73
C ARG A 20 -12.22 18.30 1.74
N GLY A 21 -10.92 18.29 1.40
CA GLY A 21 -10.37 17.29 0.49
C GLY A 21 -10.24 15.90 1.12
N LEU A 22 -10.22 15.80 2.46
CA LEU A 22 -9.78 14.58 3.14
C LEU A 22 -10.61 13.37 2.73
N ILE A 23 -11.93 13.52 2.79
CA ILE A 23 -12.89 12.46 2.50
C ILE A 23 -12.79 11.99 1.02
N PRO A 24 -12.90 12.88 0.01
CA PRO A 24 -12.84 12.44 -1.40
C PRO A 24 -11.48 11.88 -1.81
N ILE A 25 -10.37 12.46 -1.36
CA ILE A 25 -9.03 11.94 -1.69
C ILE A 25 -8.79 10.60 -1.00
N SER A 26 -9.24 10.42 0.26
CA SER A 26 -9.12 9.14 0.96
C SER A 26 -9.91 8.05 0.23
N ALA A 27 -11.14 8.33 -0.20
CA ALA A 27 -11.94 7.38 -0.97
C ALA A 27 -11.25 6.99 -2.29
N MET A 28 -10.73 7.97 -3.04
CA MET A 28 -9.98 7.71 -4.27
C MET A 28 -8.73 6.87 -4.02
N ALA A 29 -7.93 7.21 -2.99
CA ALA A 29 -6.74 6.46 -2.63
C ALA A 29 -7.06 5.01 -2.24
N ILE A 30 -8.13 4.78 -1.48
CA ILE A 30 -8.60 3.44 -1.12
C ILE A 30 -8.91 2.62 -2.37
N VAL A 31 -9.66 3.19 -3.32
CA VAL A 31 -10.01 2.53 -4.58
C VAL A 31 -8.78 2.22 -5.43
N LEU A 32 -7.79 3.11 -5.44
CA LEU A 32 -6.51 2.93 -6.15
C LEU A 32 -5.54 1.96 -5.44
N GLY A 33 -5.96 1.28 -4.37
CA GLY A 33 -5.11 0.35 -3.62
C GLY A 33 -4.07 1.04 -2.71
N GLN A 34 -4.13 2.36 -2.55
CA GLN A 34 -3.16 3.15 -1.79
C GLN A 34 -3.56 3.30 -0.33
N HIS A 35 -2.61 3.62 0.54
CA HIS A 35 -2.88 3.83 1.97
C HIS A 35 -3.43 5.24 2.22
N VAL A 36 -4.13 5.43 3.34
CA VAL A 36 -4.73 6.71 3.72
C VAL A 36 -4.33 7.10 5.13
N ARG A 37 -4.24 8.41 5.36
CA ARG A 37 -4.15 9.00 6.69
C ARG A 37 -5.38 9.86 6.94
N VAL A 38 -5.93 9.77 8.15
CA VAL A 38 -7.09 10.54 8.60
C VAL A 38 -6.90 11.00 10.04
N GLY A 39 -7.46 12.14 10.40
CA GLY A 39 -7.44 12.62 11.78
C GLY A 39 -7.75 14.11 11.90
N ASN A 40 -7.80 14.58 13.15
CA ASN A 40 -8.11 15.98 13.46
C ASN A 40 -7.02 16.96 13.01
N GLU A 41 -5.81 16.48 12.80
CA GLU A 41 -4.72 17.25 12.21
C GLU A 41 -5.06 17.68 10.77
N ASP A 42 -5.66 16.77 10.00
CA ASP A 42 -5.92 16.99 8.59
C ASP A 42 -7.27 17.68 8.37
N ASN A 43 -8.31 17.28 9.12
CA ASN A 43 -9.66 17.79 8.97
C ASN A 43 -10.41 17.81 10.30
N LEU A 44 -11.16 18.89 10.55
CA LEU A 44 -11.97 19.03 11.75
C LEU A 44 -13.47 18.75 11.51
N TRP A 45 -13.90 18.68 10.25
CA TRP A 45 -15.30 18.81 9.87
C TRP A 45 -15.85 17.58 9.14
N GLY A 46 -17.07 17.19 9.47
CA GLY A 46 -17.85 16.24 8.67
C GLY A 46 -18.48 16.90 7.44
N PRO A 47 -19.09 16.10 6.54
CA PRO A 47 -19.85 16.60 5.39
C PRO A 47 -21.05 17.47 5.82
N ASP A 48 -21.57 17.22 7.02
CA ASP A 48 -22.62 17.99 7.70
C ASP A 48 -22.11 19.28 8.37
N LYS A 49 -20.84 19.65 8.16
CA LYS A 49 -20.16 20.81 8.78
C LYS A 49 -20.11 20.75 10.31
N LYS A 50 -20.35 19.58 10.91
CA LYS A 50 -20.18 19.37 12.35
C LYS A 50 -18.77 18.89 12.65
N ARG A 51 -18.27 19.25 13.83
CA ARG A 51 -16.94 18.81 14.28
C ARG A 51 -16.90 17.30 14.40
N ARG A 52 -15.79 16.68 13.99
CA ARG A 52 -15.54 15.23 14.15
C ARG A 52 -14.32 14.99 15.03
N THR A 53 -14.34 13.88 15.77
CA THR A 53 -13.17 13.37 16.47
C THR A 53 -12.32 12.52 15.51
N THR A 54 -11.06 12.27 15.87
CA THR A 54 -10.17 11.41 15.06
C THR A 54 -10.73 10.00 14.96
N VAL A 55 -11.31 9.48 16.05
CA VAL A 55 -11.99 8.17 16.06
C VAL A 55 -13.14 8.13 15.05
N GLN A 56 -14.01 9.14 15.02
CA GLN A 56 -15.12 9.21 14.05
C GLN A 56 -14.64 9.27 12.59
N GLN A 57 -13.49 9.91 12.34
CA GLN A 57 -12.89 9.95 11.01
C GLN A 57 -12.31 8.58 10.61
N ILE A 58 -11.65 7.89 11.55
CA ILE A 58 -11.14 6.53 11.37
C ILE A 58 -12.30 5.57 11.08
N GLU A 59 -13.39 5.62 11.85
CA GLU A 59 -14.60 4.81 11.61
C GLU A 59 -15.16 5.03 10.20
N GLY A 60 -15.17 6.28 9.73
CA GLY A 60 -15.56 6.61 8.36
C GLY A 60 -14.66 5.97 7.30
N ALA A 61 -13.34 6.03 7.47
CA ALA A 61 -12.39 5.39 6.56
C ALA A 61 -12.51 3.86 6.58
N VAL A 62 -12.63 3.25 7.77
CA VAL A 62 -12.83 1.80 7.94
C VAL A 62 -14.12 1.35 7.25
N ARG A 63 -15.20 2.13 7.36
CA ARG A 63 -16.46 1.85 6.64
C ARG A 63 -16.22 1.84 5.13
N ILE A 64 -15.58 2.87 4.58
CA ILE A 64 -15.27 2.95 3.14
C ILE A 64 -14.43 1.74 2.69
N CYS A 65 -13.40 1.36 3.46
CA CYS A 65 -12.61 0.16 3.15
C CYS A 65 -13.47 -1.10 3.07
N LYS A 66 -14.40 -1.29 4.03
CA LYS A 66 -15.31 -2.45 4.05
C LYS A 66 -16.24 -2.50 2.83
N GLU A 67 -16.80 -1.37 2.42
CA GLU A 67 -17.66 -1.29 1.23
C GLU A 67 -16.93 -1.72 -0.06
N PHE A 68 -15.62 -1.47 -0.13
CA PHE A 68 -14.78 -1.89 -1.26
C PHE A 68 -14.10 -3.25 -1.05
N GLY A 69 -14.47 -4.01 -0.02
CA GLY A 69 -13.86 -5.33 0.27
C GLY A 69 -12.39 -5.27 0.69
N ARG A 70 -11.89 -4.09 1.10
CA ARG A 70 -10.50 -3.87 1.49
C ARG A 70 -10.32 -4.09 2.98
N LYS A 71 -9.53 -5.09 3.38
CA LYS A 71 -9.17 -5.33 4.79
C LYS A 71 -8.30 -4.19 5.31
N VAL A 72 -8.57 -3.73 6.53
CA VAL A 72 -7.71 -2.78 7.25
C VAL A 72 -6.66 -3.59 8.01
N ALA A 73 -5.38 -3.29 7.77
CA ALA A 73 -4.27 -3.95 8.43
C ALA A 73 -4.24 -3.65 9.94
N THR A 74 -3.95 -4.67 10.72
CA THR A 74 -3.58 -4.56 12.14
C THR A 74 -2.20 -3.90 12.27
N ALA A 75 -1.84 -3.48 13.49
CA ALA A 75 -0.52 -2.91 13.74
C ALA A 75 0.62 -3.91 13.45
N GLU A 76 0.39 -5.20 13.70
CA GLU A 76 1.36 -6.26 13.40
C GLU A 76 1.52 -6.47 11.89
N GLU A 77 0.41 -6.61 11.16
CA GLU A 77 0.42 -6.70 9.69
C GLU A 77 1.09 -5.45 9.07
N ALA A 78 0.79 -4.26 9.57
CA ALA A 78 1.41 -3.02 9.10
C ALA A 78 2.94 -3.00 9.30
N ARG A 79 3.45 -3.52 10.42
CA ARG A 79 4.90 -3.66 10.64
C ARG A 79 5.53 -4.63 9.66
N GLN A 80 4.86 -5.75 9.37
CA GLN A 80 5.32 -6.73 8.38
C GLN A 80 5.36 -6.13 6.97
N ILE A 81 4.28 -5.45 6.56
CA ILE A 81 4.19 -4.75 5.26
C ILE A 81 5.33 -3.73 5.10
N MET A 82 5.57 -2.93 6.14
CA MET A 82 6.61 -1.90 6.13
C MET A 82 8.01 -2.42 6.48
N LYS A 83 8.15 -3.73 6.71
CA LYS A 83 9.39 -4.41 7.13
C LYS A 83 10.05 -3.79 8.36
N ILE A 84 9.25 -3.25 9.28
CA ILE A 84 9.74 -2.64 10.52
C ILE A 84 10.28 -3.75 11.43
N GLY A 85 11.55 -3.65 11.79
CA GLY A 85 12.25 -4.65 12.63
C GLY A 85 12.93 -5.77 11.85
N VAL A 86 12.91 -5.73 10.52
CA VAL A 86 13.66 -6.66 9.67
C VAL A 86 15.09 -6.14 9.49
N TRP A 87 16.06 -7.01 9.74
CA TRP A 87 17.49 -6.76 9.53
C TRP A 87 18.04 -7.77 8.53
N TYR A 88 19.04 -7.36 7.75
CA TYR A 88 19.74 -8.20 6.79
C TYR A 88 21.24 -8.14 7.10
N ASP A 89 21.97 -9.19 6.74
CA ASP A 89 23.37 -9.34 7.11
C ASP A 89 24.32 -8.64 6.13
N SER A 90 23.81 -8.17 4.98
CA SER A 90 24.61 -7.45 3.97
C SER A 90 23.83 -6.38 3.21
N VAL A 91 24.59 -5.47 2.56
CA VAL A 91 24.03 -4.43 1.69
C VAL A 91 23.34 -5.07 0.48
N GLU A 92 23.97 -6.08 -0.12
CA GLU A 92 23.45 -6.80 -1.28
C GLU A 92 22.12 -7.48 -0.97
N GLU A 93 22.04 -8.17 0.17
CA GLU A 93 20.82 -8.79 0.64
C GLU A 93 19.72 -7.75 0.91
N THR A 94 20.09 -6.61 1.51
CA THR A 94 19.16 -5.50 1.76
C THR A 94 18.57 -4.97 0.45
N LEU A 95 19.43 -4.64 -0.53
CA LEU A 95 19.01 -4.11 -1.82
C LEU A 95 18.12 -5.11 -2.57
N HIS A 96 18.51 -6.38 -2.61
CA HIS A 96 17.73 -7.44 -3.24
C HIS A 96 16.35 -7.58 -2.59
N ASN A 97 16.28 -7.62 -1.26
CA ASN A 97 15.01 -7.78 -0.55
C ASN A 97 14.09 -6.56 -0.69
N LEU A 98 14.64 -5.35 -0.78
CA LEU A 98 13.90 -4.11 -1.03
C LEU A 98 13.49 -3.94 -2.50
N GLY A 99 13.91 -4.82 -3.41
CA GLY A 99 13.66 -4.69 -4.84
C GLY A 99 14.42 -3.53 -5.48
N LEU A 100 15.51 -3.10 -4.86
CA LEU A 100 16.41 -2.08 -5.37
C LEU A 100 17.50 -2.72 -6.25
N PRO A 101 18.08 -1.96 -7.20
CA PRO A 101 19.18 -2.46 -8.02
C PRO A 101 20.41 -2.80 -7.17
N PRO A 102 21.26 -3.76 -7.62
CA PRO A 102 22.51 -4.07 -6.95
C PRO A 102 23.49 -2.89 -6.98
N THR A 103 24.45 -2.90 -6.06
CA THR A 103 25.57 -1.95 -6.06
C THR A 103 26.35 -2.04 -7.36
N ARG A 104 26.61 -0.90 -8.00
CA ARG A 104 27.41 -0.84 -9.23
C ARG A 104 28.85 -1.23 -8.95
N LYS A 105 29.39 -2.18 -9.73
CA LYS A 105 30.81 -2.52 -9.70
C LYS A 105 31.63 -1.51 -10.50
N ASP A 106 32.90 -1.35 -10.14
CA ASP A 106 33.79 -0.44 -10.86
C ASP A 106 33.91 -0.85 -12.34
N GLY A 107 33.85 0.13 -13.24
CA GLY A 107 33.82 -0.08 -14.69
C GLY A 107 32.52 -0.67 -15.28
N GLN A 108 31.49 -0.98 -14.46
CA GLN A 108 30.22 -1.52 -14.96
C GLN A 108 29.35 -0.43 -15.60
N THR A 109 29.10 -0.57 -16.90
CA THR A 109 28.20 0.29 -17.67
C THR A 109 26.82 -0.36 -17.85
N GLY A 110 25.81 0.44 -18.18
CA GLY A 110 24.44 -0.04 -18.42
C GLY A 110 23.55 -0.16 -17.16
N PHE A 111 22.44 -0.90 -17.32
CA PHE A 111 21.43 -1.10 -16.28
C PHE A 111 21.93 -2.06 -15.19
N LEU A 112 21.58 -1.74 -13.94
CA LEU A 112 21.88 -2.56 -12.78
C LEU A 112 20.72 -3.52 -12.53
N VAL A 113 20.91 -4.79 -12.86
CA VAL A 113 19.93 -5.85 -12.67
C VAL A 113 20.55 -7.00 -11.89
N TRP A 114 19.74 -7.65 -11.08
CA TRP A 114 20.12 -8.92 -10.45
C TRP A 114 20.19 -10.03 -11.51
N GLU A 115 21.05 -11.02 -11.31
CA GLU A 115 21.01 -12.22 -12.14
C GLU A 115 19.66 -12.91 -11.95
N THR A 116 18.99 -13.24 -13.06
CA THR A 116 17.67 -13.88 -13.04
C THR A 116 17.77 -15.23 -13.74
N ASP A 117 16.96 -16.19 -13.30
CA ASP A 117 16.85 -17.52 -13.93
C ASP A 117 16.00 -17.50 -15.22
N GLY A 118 15.64 -16.32 -15.71
CA GLY A 118 14.78 -16.11 -16.88
C GLY A 118 13.31 -16.45 -16.66
N LYS A 119 12.91 -16.88 -15.47
CA LYS A 119 11.52 -17.22 -15.15
C LYS A 119 10.80 -16.00 -14.61
N LYS A 120 9.52 -15.86 -14.97
CA LYS A 120 8.65 -14.86 -14.34
C LYS A 120 8.29 -15.36 -12.94
N ALA A 121 8.85 -14.75 -11.91
CA ALA A 121 8.34 -14.92 -10.57
C ALA A 121 6.91 -14.36 -10.50
N VAL A 122 6.04 -15.00 -9.72
CA VAL A 122 4.76 -14.40 -9.33
C VAL A 122 5.10 -13.07 -8.67
N ALA A 123 4.54 -11.97 -9.17
CA ALA A 123 4.78 -10.66 -8.60
C ALA A 123 4.54 -10.75 -7.09
N LYS A 124 5.53 -10.37 -6.27
CA LYS A 124 5.31 -10.21 -4.82
C LYS A 124 4.06 -9.35 -4.67
N THR A 125 3.11 -9.79 -3.86
CA THR A 125 1.85 -9.09 -3.61
C THR A 125 2.16 -7.67 -3.11
N GLY A 126 2.27 -6.72 -4.02
CA GLY A 126 2.39 -5.31 -3.68
C GLY A 126 1.02 -4.84 -3.23
N GLY A 127 0.91 -4.36 -2.00
CA GLY A 127 -0.35 -3.92 -1.40
C GLY A 127 -1.45 -4.96 -1.61
N ASP A 128 -1.53 -5.93 -0.69
CA ASP A 128 -2.62 -6.91 -0.47
C ASP A 128 -4.07 -6.37 -0.49
N SER A 129 -4.25 -5.10 -0.83
CA SER A 129 -5.41 -4.31 -0.52
C SER A 129 -5.89 -3.49 -1.71
N HIS A 130 -5.47 -3.83 -2.93
CA HIS A 130 -6.18 -3.39 -4.13
C HIS A 130 -7.58 -4.04 -4.15
N PRO A 131 -8.69 -3.29 -4.25
CA PRO A 131 -10.04 -3.86 -4.24
C PRO A 131 -10.26 -4.92 -5.34
N MET A 132 -9.53 -4.85 -6.46
CA MET A 132 -9.58 -5.88 -7.49
C MET A 132 -8.87 -7.18 -7.10
N ALA A 133 -7.95 -7.17 -6.12
CA ALA A 133 -7.30 -8.40 -5.67
C ALA A 133 -8.32 -9.40 -5.13
N TYR A 134 -9.38 -8.93 -4.46
CA TYR A 134 -10.49 -9.77 -4.02
C TYR A 134 -11.26 -10.38 -5.19
N CYS A 135 -11.47 -9.64 -6.28
CA CYS A 135 -12.14 -10.14 -7.50
C CYS A 135 -11.27 -11.11 -8.32
N MET A 136 -9.96 -11.12 -8.07
CA MET A 136 -8.98 -11.99 -8.75
C MET A 136 -8.69 -13.28 -7.98
N VAL A 137 -9.16 -13.38 -6.73
CA VAL A 137 -9.16 -14.64 -5.98
C VAL A 137 -10.44 -15.40 -6.37
N PRO A 138 -10.34 -16.54 -7.06
CA PRO A 138 -11.53 -17.35 -7.34
C PRO A 138 -12.17 -17.74 -6.01
N PRO A 139 -13.52 -17.73 -5.91
CA PRO A 139 -14.19 -18.18 -4.69
C PRO A 139 -13.69 -19.58 -4.35
N THR A 140 -13.45 -19.83 -3.06
CA THR A 140 -13.14 -21.19 -2.58
C THR A 140 -14.20 -22.13 -3.15
N GLN A 141 -13.75 -23.15 -3.88
CA GLN A 141 -14.65 -24.19 -4.37
C GLN A 141 -15.43 -24.69 -3.16
N VAL A 142 -16.74 -24.45 -3.16
CA VAL A 142 -17.63 -25.05 -2.17
C VAL A 142 -17.44 -26.55 -2.39
N ALA A 143 -16.85 -27.23 -1.42
CA ALA A 143 -16.78 -28.68 -1.45
C ALA A 143 -18.22 -29.16 -1.66
N ALA A 144 -18.45 -29.85 -2.77
CA ALA A 144 -19.75 -30.44 -3.05
C ALA A 144 -20.06 -31.42 -1.92
N GLU A 145 -21.06 -31.10 -1.10
CA GLU A 145 -21.73 -32.07 -0.23
C GLU A 145 -22.53 -33.07 -1.05
#